data_AF-A0A3M1R4M2-F1
#
_entry.id   AF-A0A3M1R4M2-F1
#
_cell.length_a   1.000
_cell.length_b   1.000
_cell.length_c   1.000
_cell.angle_alpha   90.00
_cell.angle_beta   90.00
_cell.angle_gamma   90.00
#
_symmetry.space_group_name_H-M   'P 1'
#
loop_
_entity.id
_entity.type
_entity.pdbx_description
1 polymer ?
#
loop_
_entity_poly.entity_id
_entity_poly.type
_entity_poly.pdbx_seq_one_letter_code
_entity_poly.pdbx_strand_id
1 'polypeptide(L)' 'MAKEYLSHKGVPFTALNVAEDPVALEEMKQKTGGRLATPTIVVGDQVLIGFDRARLEAMLAAD' A
#
# COMPACT_ATOMS: atom_id res chain seq x y z
N MET A 1 -0.21 -9.81 6.49
CA MET A 1 -0.91 -8.83 7.35
C MET A 1 -1.71 -7.81 6.54
N ALA A 2 -1.11 -6.85 5.80
CA ALA A 2 -1.88 -5.82 5.08
C ALA A 2 -2.84 -6.39 4.02
N LYS A 3 -2.36 -7.29 3.15
CA LYS A 3 -3.17 -7.97 2.12
C LYS A 3 -4.33 -8.75 2.76
N GLU A 4 -4.04 -9.54 3.79
CA GLU A 4 -5.05 -10.30 4.53
C GLU A 4 -6.11 -9.40 5.16
N TYR A 5 -5.70 -8.29 5.80
CA TYR A 5 -6.63 -7.34 6.40
C TYR A 5 -7.60 -6.75 5.35
N LEU A 6 -7.09 -6.34 4.19
CA LEU A 6 -7.91 -5.82 3.10
C LEU A 6 -8.85 -6.89 2.54
N SER A 7 -8.35 -8.12 2.33
CA SER A 7 -9.17 -9.27 1.90
C SER A 7 -10.29 -9.58 2.88
N HIS A 8 -10.01 -9.62 4.19
CA HIS A 8 -11.02 -9.87 5.22
C HIS A 8 -12.08 -8.76 5.29
N LYS A 9 -11.69 -7.52 5.00
CA LYS A 9 -12.61 -6.38 4.94
C LYS A 9 -13.41 -6.32 3.63
N GLY A 10 -13.11 -7.20 2.66
CA GLY A 10 -13.74 -7.20 1.34
C GLY A 10 -13.36 -5.98 0.50
N VAL A 11 -12.25 -5.31 0.82
CA VAL A 11 -11.77 -4.15 0.06
C VAL A 11 -11.05 -4.68 -1.18
N PRO A 12 -11.42 -4.24 -2.41
CA PRO A 12 -10.70 -4.60 -3.61
C PRO A 12 -9.31 -3.93 -3.60
N PHE A 13 -8.27 -4.67 -3.93
CA PHE A 13 -6.91 -4.14 -4.03
C PHE A 13 -6.09 -4.89 -5.08
N THR A 14 -5.08 -4.21 -5.62
CA THR A 14 -4.09 -4.81 -6.50
C THR A 14 -2.83 -5.12 -5.69
N ALA A 15 -2.41 -6.39 -5.71
CA ALA A 15 -1.19 -6.82 -5.05
C ALA A 15 -0.01 -6.79 -6.00
N LEU A 16 0.88 -5.81 -5.84
CA LEU A 16 2.13 -5.72 -6.62
C LEU A 16 3.28 -6.35 -5.83
N ASN A 17 4.07 -7.21 -6.49
CA ASN A 17 5.31 -7.74 -5.91
C ASN A 17 6.52 -6.97 -6.44
N VAL A 18 7.00 -6.01 -5.67
CA VAL A 18 8.15 -5.17 -6.03
C VAL A 18 9.48 -5.93 -6.14
N ALA A 19 9.55 -7.18 -5.66
CA ALA A 19 10.72 -8.03 -5.87
C ALA A 19 10.77 -8.67 -7.26
N GLU A 20 9.61 -8.84 -7.90
CA GLU A 20 9.46 -9.48 -9.21
C GLU A 20 9.08 -8.48 -10.30
N ASP A 21 8.54 -7.31 -9.91
CA ASP A 21 8.11 -6.25 -10.81
C ASP A 21 8.96 -4.98 -10.60
N PRO A 22 9.91 -4.71 -11.51
CA PRO A 22 10.78 -3.53 -11.41
C PRO A 22 10.02 -2.22 -11.64
N VAL A 23 8.88 -2.25 -12.35
CA VAL A 23 8.03 -1.05 -12.56
C VAL A 23 7.33 -0.71 -11.26
N ALA A 24 6.71 -1.70 -10.59
CA ALA A 24 6.09 -1.50 -9.29
C ALA A 24 7.10 -1.03 -8.23
N LEU A 25 8.34 -1.52 -8.29
CA LEU A 25 9.43 -1.06 -7.42
C LEU A 25 9.76 0.42 -7.64
N GLU A 26 9.83 0.85 -8.90
CA GLU A 26 10.12 2.24 -9.26
C GLU A 26 8.97 3.18 -8.84
N GLU A 27 7.72 2.79 -9.11
CA GLU A 27 6.54 3.53 -8.64
C GLU A 27 6.51 3.64 -7.10
N MET A 28 6.82 2.55 -6.39
CA MET A 28 6.91 2.58 -4.93
C MET A 28 7.99 3.55 -4.46
N LYS A 29 9.18 3.56 -5.08
CA LYS A 29 10.24 4.52 -4.73
C LYS A 29 9.79 5.95 -4.96
N GLN A 30 9.16 6.25 -6.10
CA GLN A 30 8.68 7.59 -6.42
C GLN A 30 7.65 8.07 -5.38
N LYS A 31 6.67 7.23 -5.04
CA LYS A 31 5.60 7.56 -4.08
C LYS A 31 6.08 7.69 -2.64
N THR A 32 7.19 7.03 -2.28
CA THR A 32 7.70 7.01 -0.89
C THR A 32 8.91 7.92 -0.65
N GLY A 33 9.37 8.66 -1.67
CA GLY A 33 10.54 9.52 -1.60
C GLY A 33 11.86 8.74 -1.56
N GLY A 34 11.94 7.62 -2.29
CA GLY A 34 13.13 6.78 -2.41
C GLY A 34 13.23 5.67 -1.35
N ARG A 35 12.20 5.46 -0.53
CA ARG A 35 12.23 4.42 0.51
C ARG A 35 11.95 3.04 -0.09
N LEU A 36 12.65 2.04 0.44
CA LEU A 36 12.48 0.62 0.10
C LEU A 36 11.86 -0.12 1.28
N ALA A 37 10.60 0.18 1.58
CA ALA A 37 9.92 -0.37 2.74
C ALA A 37 8.61 -1.04 2.31
N THR A 38 8.47 -2.31 2.68
CA THR A 38 7.24 -3.08 2.50
C THR A 38 6.61 -3.38 3.85
N PRO A 39 5.27 -3.48 3.93
CA PRO A 39 4.32 -3.13 2.87
C PRO A 39 4.27 -1.60 2.62
N THR A 40 4.03 -1.19 1.38
CA THR A 40 3.60 0.18 1.04
C THR A 40 2.19 0.09 0.49
N ILE A 41 1.27 0.89 1.05
CA ILE A 41 -0.15 0.87 0.71
C ILE A 41 -0.50 2.24 0.15
N VAL A 42 -1.18 2.26 -0.99
CA VAL A 42 -1.62 3.48 -1.65
C VAL A 42 -3.14 3.44 -1.77
N VAL A 43 -3.80 4.51 -1.33
CA VAL A 43 -5.26 4.69 -1.42
C VAL A 43 -5.48 6.11 -1.96
N GLY A 44 -6.00 6.24 -3.17
CA GLY A 44 -6.02 7.51 -3.89
C GLY A 44 -4.62 8.14 -3.96
N ASP A 45 -4.51 9.39 -3.51
CA ASP A 45 -3.25 10.14 -3.41
C ASP A 45 -2.47 9.90 -2.09
N GLN A 46 -3.03 9.09 -1.18
CA GLN A 46 -2.44 8.85 0.13
C GLN A 46 -1.50 7.65 0.09
N VAL A 47 -0.33 7.79 0.72
CA VAL A 47 0.70 6.74 0.81
C VAL A 47 0.96 6.41 2.28
N LEU A 48 0.81 5.13 2.63
CA LEU A 48 1.15 4.58 3.93
C LEU A 48 2.33 3.61 3.78
N ILE A 49 3.41 3.91 4.49
CA ILE A 49 4.59 3.05 4.57
C ILE A 49 4.49 2.21 5.85
N GLY A 50 4.62 0.90 5.70
CA GLY A 50 4.32 -0.07 6.75
C GLY A 50 2.84 -0.40 6.84
N PHE A 51 2.44 -0.97 7.97
CA PHE A 51 1.04 -1.32 8.24
C PHE A 51 0.60 -0.71 9.57
N ASP A 52 -0.30 0.25 9.48
CA ASP A 52 -1.02 0.85 10.61
C ASP A 52 -2.51 0.74 10.30
N ARG A 53 -3.22 -0.04 11.11
CA ARG A 53 -4.64 -0.31 10.91
C ARG A 53 -5.48 0.97 11.01
N ALA A 54 -5.24 1.80 12.03
CA ALA A 54 -6.05 2.99 12.27
C ALA A 54 -5.87 4.01 11.13
N ARG A 55 -4.63 4.20 10.66
CA ARG A 55 -4.35 5.06 9.50
C ARG A 55 -4.95 4.51 8.22
N LEU A 56 -4.83 3.20 7.98
CA LEU A 56 -5.42 2.57 6.80
C LEU A 56 -6.95 2.71 6.80
N GLU A 57 -7.60 2.52 7.95
CA GLU A 57 -9.04 2.72 8.08
C GLU A 57 -9.46 4.17 7.80
N ALA A 58 -8.68 5.15 8.27
CA ALA A 58 -8.92 6.56 7.97
C ALA A 58 -8.75 6.87 6.47
N MET A 59 -7.70 6.33 5.83
CA MET A 59 -7.47 6.50 4.39
C MET A 59 -8.63 5.93 3.56
N LEU A 60 -9.09 4.72 3.89
CA LEU A 60 -10.20 4.05 3.21
C LEU A 60 -11.57 4.72 3.43
N ALA A 61 -11.72 5.52 4.48
CA ALA A 61 -12.96 6.26 4.75
C ALA A 61 -13.01 7.63 4.05
N ALA A 62 -11.87 8.10 3.55
CA ALA A 62 -11.72 9.39 2.87
C ALA A 62 -11.77 9.29 1.33
N ASP A 63 -11.93 8.07 0.81
CA ASP A 63 -11.98 7.73 -0.63
C ASP A 63 -13.43 7.43 -1.07
#